data_AF-A0A1B6C8P6-F1
#
_entry.id   AF-A0A1B6C8P6-F1
#
_cell.length_a   1.000
_cell.length_b   1.000
_cell.length_c   1.000
_cell.angle_alpha   90.00
_cell.angle_beta   90.00
_cell.angle_gamma   90.00
#
_symmetry.space_group_name_H-M   'P 1'
#
loop_
_entity.id
_entity.type
_entity.pdbx_description
1 polymer ?
#
loop_
_entity_poly.entity_id
_entity_poly.type
_entity_poly.pdbx_seq_one_letter_code
_entity_poly.pdbx_strand_id
1 'polypeptide(L)'
;MMTNQYDAFLNPSTLNSFTTAAYRSFHSMIPGTMSLISEKLEEVNELKLEDFFFKPNIVQIAGNLDNFLRGLALQAAQTLDTFFSSSITKLLFKSNRKFGTDLESIDIQRGRDHGLAPYNEFRVACGFPRANSFEELKDVMPPNAIQNLKSKYNSVDDVDLFVGGIMENLVPKTLVGPTFQCIIGEQFKRWRNGDRFYYEFGGFPGSFNQKQVREIRKVTLATIFCRNGDNITRIQPNVFKHSSTENRVLPCSKISKMNLDPWRGA
;
A
#
# COMPACT_ATOMS: atom_id res chain seq x y z
N MET A 1 -7.23 0.84 25.76
CA MET A 1 -6.26 1.32 26.76
C MET A 1 -5.09 1.93 26.01
N MET A 2 -4.43 2.95 26.56
CA MET A 2 -3.14 3.42 26.02
C MET A 2 -2.14 2.27 26.14
N THR A 3 -1.30 2.07 25.13
CA THR A 3 -0.25 1.03 25.15
C THR A 3 1.08 1.72 25.42
N ASN A 4 1.99 1.08 26.17
CA ASN A 4 3.35 1.57 26.28
C ASN A 4 4.29 0.48 25.77
N GLN A 5 4.53 0.50 24.47
CA GLN A 5 5.46 -0.40 23.77
C GLN A 5 6.60 0.40 23.13
N TYR A 6 6.81 1.64 23.60
CA TYR A 6 7.93 2.45 23.15
C TYR A 6 9.24 1.81 23.60
N ASP A 7 10.17 1.67 22.67
CA ASP A 7 11.52 1.19 22.90
C ASP A 7 12.51 2.23 22.37
N ALA A 8 13.21 2.89 23.30
CA ALA A 8 14.19 3.92 22.97
C ALA A 8 15.45 3.38 22.28
N PHE A 9 15.69 2.06 22.33
CA PHE A 9 16.84 1.40 21.70
C PHE A 9 16.48 0.74 20.36
N LEU A 10 15.20 0.72 19.99
CA LEU A 10 14.76 0.22 18.69
C LEU A 10 15.05 1.26 17.61
N ASN A 11 15.88 0.88 16.62
CA ASN A 11 16.15 1.75 15.48
C ASN A 11 14.90 1.88 14.57
N PRO A 12 14.29 3.09 14.46
CA PRO A 12 13.09 3.31 13.67
C PRO A 12 13.41 3.63 12.20
N SER A 13 14.68 3.63 11.77
CA SER A 13 15.06 3.85 10.38
C SER A 13 14.39 2.84 9.46
N THR A 14 14.05 3.31 8.26
CA THR A 14 13.42 2.47 7.24
C THR A 14 14.42 1.45 6.69
N LEU A 15 14.02 0.18 6.66
CA LEU A 15 14.76 -0.93 6.11
C LEU A 15 14.88 -0.76 4.58
N ASN A 16 16.08 -1.00 4.06
CA ASN A 16 16.31 -0.97 2.61
C ASN A 16 15.42 -1.98 1.86
N SER A 17 15.24 -3.18 2.41
CA SER A 17 14.35 -4.21 1.84
C SER A 17 12.88 -3.81 1.81
N PHE A 18 12.43 -2.95 2.74
CA PHE A 18 11.07 -2.43 2.75
C PHE A 18 10.83 -1.49 1.57
N THR A 19 11.69 -0.49 1.36
CA THR A 19 11.50 0.53 0.31
C THR A 19 11.82 0.03 -1.08
N THR A 20 12.71 -0.95 -1.18
CA THR A 20 13.32 -1.34 -2.45
C THR A 20 12.72 -2.62 -3.01
N ALA A 21 12.03 -3.43 -2.18
CA ALA A 21 11.36 -4.64 -2.64
C ALA A 21 9.95 -4.79 -2.04
N ALA A 22 9.83 -5.02 -0.73
CA ALA A 22 8.59 -5.53 -0.15
C ALA A 22 7.39 -4.59 -0.33
N TYR A 23 7.55 -3.28 -0.10
CA TYR A 23 6.45 -2.33 -0.27
C TYR A 23 6.19 -1.94 -1.74
N ARG A 24 7.08 -2.32 -2.66
CA ARG A 24 6.89 -2.14 -4.10
C ARG A 24 6.02 -3.22 -4.73
N SER A 25 5.76 -4.34 -4.03
CA SER A 25 4.84 -5.36 -4.53
C SER A 25 3.46 -4.81 -4.82
N PHE A 26 3.05 -3.74 -4.13
CA PHE A 26 1.79 -3.04 -4.36
C PHE A 26 1.71 -2.33 -5.72
N HIS A 27 2.80 -2.24 -6.49
CA HIS A 27 2.74 -1.76 -7.87
C HIS A 27 1.84 -2.63 -8.76
N SER A 28 1.69 -3.93 -8.46
CA SER A 28 0.77 -4.81 -9.22
C SER A 28 -0.69 -4.41 -9.04
N MET A 29 -1.02 -3.72 -7.94
CA MET A 29 -2.39 -3.27 -7.66
C MET A 29 -2.77 -2.00 -8.44
N ILE A 30 -1.83 -1.38 -9.17
CA ILE A 30 -2.06 -0.14 -9.91
C ILE A 30 -2.86 -0.42 -11.18
N PRO A 31 -4.11 0.09 -11.30
CA PRO A 31 -4.88 -0.03 -12.52
C PRO A 31 -4.29 0.81 -13.65
N GLY A 32 -4.56 0.43 -14.89
CA GLY A 32 -4.16 1.22 -16.06
C GLY A 32 -5.02 2.47 -16.28
N THR A 33 -6.15 2.58 -15.59
CA THR A 33 -7.09 3.69 -15.70
C THR A 33 -7.52 4.22 -14.34
N MET A 34 -7.98 5.47 -14.31
CA MET A 34 -8.51 6.16 -13.14
C MET A 34 -9.93 6.65 -13.46
N SER A 35 -10.91 6.19 -12.69
CA SER A 35 -12.32 6.57 -12.84
C SER A 35 -12.61 7.91 -12.14
N LEU A 36 -13.36 8.77 -12.81
CA LEU A 36 -13.97 9.97 -12.20
C LEU A 36 -15.44 9.67 -11.97
N ILE A 37 -15.87 9.68 -10.72
CA ILE A 37 -17.23 9.30 -10.33
C ILE A 37 -17.99 10.51 -9.78
N SER A 38 -19.13 10.81 -10.38
CA SER A 38 -19.99 11.92 -9.96
C SER A 38 -20.69 11.66 -8.62
N GLU A 39 -21.35 12.69 -8.08
CA GLU A 39 -22.16 12.57 -6.86
C GLU A 39 -23.30 11.54 -7.00
N LYS A 40 -23.82 11.36 -8.23
CA LYS A 40 -24.84 10.35 -8.53
C LYS A 40 -24.31 8.92 -8.59
N LEU A 41 -23.02 8.73 -8.31
CA LEU A 41 -22.30 7.45 -8.39
C LEU A 41 -22.22 6.90 -9.82
N GLU A 42 -22.26 7.80 -10.80
CA GLU A 42 -22.06 7.48 -12.22
C GLU A 42 -20.63 7.84 -12.61
N GLU A 43 -19.96 6.93 -13.33
CA GLU A 43 -18.67 7.23 -13.95
C GLU A 43 -18.88 8.24 -15.08
N VAL A 44 -18.28 9.42 -14.92
CA VAL A 44 -18.41 10.53 -15.88
C VAL A 44 -17.20 10.63 -16.80
N ASN A 45 -16.08 10.02 -16.41
CA ASN A 45 -14.88 9.96 -17.21
C ASN A 45 -13.97 8.81 -16.74
N GLU A 46 -13.17 8.29 -17.66
CA GLU A 46 -12.11 7.33 -17.37
C GLU A 46 -10.82 7.83 -18.02
N LEU A 47 -9.74 7.92 -17.24
CA LEU A 47 -8.47 8.45 -17.68
C LEU A 47 -7.40 7.37 -17.69
N LYS A 48 -6.63 7.27 -18.76
CA LYS A 48 -5.46 6.39 -18.82
C LYS A 48 -4.33 6.91 -17.95
N LEU A 49 -3.84 6.09 -17.03
CA LEU A 49 -2.82 6.50 -16.05
C LEU A 49 -1.56 7.06 -16.72
N GLU A 50 -1.11 6.43 -17.81
CA GLU A 50 0.10 6.80 -18.53
C GLU A 50 0.08 8.21 -19.16
N ASP A 51 -1.12 8.78 -19.35
CA ASP A 51 -1.27 10.12 -19.93
C ASP A 51 -1.13 11.22 -18.88
N PHE A 52 -1.20 10.90 -17.58
CA PHE A 52 -1.30 11.87 -16.48
C PHE A 52 -0.14 11.84 -15.48
N PHE A 53 0.89 11.03 -15.69
CA PHE A 53 2.11 11.12 -14.87
C PHE A 53 2.70 12.54 -14.93
N PHE A 54 2.89 13.17 -13.76
CA PHE A 54 3.37 14.55 -13.58
C PHE A 54 2.51 15.64 -14.26
N LYS A 55 1.21 15.40 -14.47
CA LYS A 55 0.28 16.38 -15.06
C LYS A 55 -0.87 16.72 -14.10
N PRO A 56 -0.68 17.68 -13.18
CA PRO A 56 -1.65 17.98 -12.12
C PRO A 56 -2.87 18.81 -12.59
N ASN A 57 -2.82 19.36 -13.82
CA ASN A 57 -3.86 20.23 -14.37
C ASN A 57 -5.25 19.56 -14.39
N ILE A 58 -5.32 18.24 -14.49
CA ILE A 58 -6.59 17.50 -14.47
C ILE A 58 -7.37 17.67 -13.15
N VAL A 59 -6.66 17.85 -12.03
CA VAL A 59 -7.28 18.04 -10.71
C VAL A 59 -7.80 19.47 -10.53
N GLN A 60 -7.24 20.43 -11.28
CA GLN A 60 -7.65 21.84 -11.23
C GLN A 60 -8.95 22.12 -11.98
N ILE A 61 -9.41 21.19 -12.82
CA ILE A 61 -10.72 21.29 -13.47
C ILE A 61 -11.79 21.20 -12.38
N ALA A 62 -12.73 22.16 -12.37
CA ALA A 62 -13.77 22.23 -11.36
C ALA A 62 -14.53 20.89 -11.21
N GLY A 63 -14.64 20.42 -9.98
CA GLY A 63 -15.31 19.16 -9.62
C GLY A 63 -14.47 17.88 -9.81
N ASN A 64 -13.32 17.93 -10.50
CA ASN A 64 -12.53 16.72 -10.75
C ASN A 64 -11.91 16.14 -9.47
N LEU A 65 -11.44 16.98 -8.53
CA LEU A 65 -10.90 16.48 -7.27
C LEU A 65 -11.90 15.58 -6.53
N ASP A 66 -13.15 16.05 -6.39
CA ASP A 66 -14.20 15.24 -5.76
C ASP A 66 -14.52 13.97 -6.55
N ASN A 67 -14.56 14.07 -7.88
CA ASN A 67 -14.81 12.91 -8.72
C ASN A 67 -13.69 11.87 -8.61
N PHE A 68 -12.43 12.31 -8.48
CA PHE A 68 -11.30 11.43 -8.19
C PHE A 68 -11.39 10.82 -6.80
N LEU A 69 -11.76 11.59 -5.77
CA LEU A 69 -11.91 11.06 -4.40
C LEU A 69 -13.01 9.99 -4.34
N ARG A 70 -14.11 10.15 -5.08
CA ARG A 70 -15.12 9.08 -5.24
C ARG A 70 -14.58 7.90 -6.05
N GLY A 71 -13.83 8.17 -7.12
CA GLY A 71 -13.09 7.17 -7.89
C GLY A 71 -12.20 6.30 -7.01
N LEU A 72 -11.30 6.91 -6.24
CA LEU A 72 -10.39 6.22 -5.31
C LEU A 72 -11.12 5.38 -4.25
N ALA A 73 -12.31 5.79 -3.84
CA ALA A 73 -13.11 5.02 -2.89
C ALA A 73 -13.85 3.85 -3.55
N LEU A 74 -14.33 3.99 -4.79
CA LEU A 74 -15.28 3.06 -5.39
C LEU A 74 -14.69 2.16 -6.48
N GLN A 75 -13.66 2.64 -7.20
CA GLN A 75 -12.93 1.86 -8.19
C GLN A 75 -12.14 0.76 -7.49
N ALA A 76 -12.21 -0.46 -8.04
CA ALA A 76 -11.42 -1.57 -7.56
C ALA A 76 -9.93 -1.37 -7.91
N ALA A 77 -9.05 -1.64 -6.95
CA ALA A 77 -7.63 -1.87 -7.25
C ALA A 77 -7.47 -3.20 -8.02
N GLN A 78 -6.35 -3.36 -8.72
CA GLN A 78 -5.96 -4.66 -9.26
C GLN A 78 -5.56 -5.62 -8.14
N THR A 79 -5.53 -6.91 -8.42
CA THR A 79 -5.08 -7.94 -7.48
C THR A 79 -3.58 -7.84 -7.21
N LEU A 80 -3.14 -8.31 -6.04
CA LEU A 80 -1.70 -8.47 -5.80
C LEU A 80 -1.22 -9.79 -6.40
N ASP A 81 -0.51 -9.72 -7.52
CA ASP A 81 0.01 -10.87 -8.26
C ASP A 81 1.18 -10.46 -9.17
N THR A 82 1.61 -11.36 -10.06
CA THR A 82 2.74 -11.14 -10.97
C THR A 82 2.36 -10.44 -12.28
N PHE A 83 1.12 -9.95 -12.41
CA PHE A 83 0.63 -9.22 -13.57
C PHE A 83 0.47 -7.74 -13.24
N PHE A 84 0.96 -6.91 -14.16
CA PHE A 84 1.02 -5.47 -13.97
C PHE A 84 0.42 -4.77 -15.17
N SER A 85 -0.20 -3.60 -14.95
CA SER A 85 -0.79 -2.83 -16.03
C SER A 85 0.29 -2.38 -17.05
N SER A 86 -0.07 -2.31 -18.33
CA SER A 86 0.84 -1.79 -19.35
C SER A 86 1.22 -0.33 -19.11
N SER A 87 0.39 0.41 -18.36
CA SER A 87 0.63 1.79 -17.97
C SER A 87 1.92 1.96 -17.17
N ILE A 88 2.31 0.96 -16.37
CA ILE A 88 3.55 0.99 -15.58
C ILE A 88 4.67 0.09 -16.14
N THR A 89 4.35 -0.96 -16.90
CA THR A 89 5.38 -1.86 -17.48
C THR A 89 5.88 -1.46 -18.86
N LYS A 90 5.12 -0.65 -19.62
CA LYS A 90 5.49 -0.26 -20.99
C LYS A 90 5.43 1.24 -21.24
N LEU A 91 4.60 1.94 -20.46
CA LEU A 91 4.21 3.32 -20.74
C LEU A 91 4.55 4.27 -19.58
N LEU A 92 5.30 3.81 -18.56
CA LEU A 92 5.69 4.64 -17.43
C LEU A 92 6.45 5.86 -17.95
N PHE A 93 5.97 7.05 -17.62
CA PHE A 93 6.56 8.32 -18.05
C PHE A 93 6.77 8.46 -19.56
N LYS A 94 5.97 7.78 -20.40
CA LYS A 94 6.07 7.90 -21.87
C LYS A 94 5.96 9.34 -22.37
N SER A 95 5.24 10.21 -21.63
CA SER A 95 4.91 11.56 -22.06
C SER A 95 4.31 11.53 -23.49
N ASN A 96 4.94 12.19 -24.46
CA ASN A 96 4.51 12.24 -25.87
C ASN A 96 5.17 11.15 -26.75
N ARG A 97 5.94 10.22 -26.17
CA ARG A 97 6.61 9.13 -26.90
C ARG A 97 5.68 7.93 -27.06
N LYS A 98 6.00 7.05 -28.03
CA LYS A 98 5.26 5.80 -28.27
C LYS A 98 5.38 4.80 -27.12
N PHE A 99 6.53 4.77 -26.45
CA PHE A 99 6.82 3.90 -25.31
C PHE A 99 7.45 4.70 -24.17
N GLY A 100 7.29 4.19 -22.95
CA GLY A 100 7.90 4.71 -21.74
C GLY A 100 8.95 3.74 -21.20
N THR A 101 9.09 3.71 -19.87
CA THR A 101 9.93 2.77 -19.15
C THR A 101 9.08 1.67 -18.52
N ASP A 102 9.74 0.64 -18.01
CA ASP A 102 9.17 -0.47 -17.28
C ASP A 102 9.50 -0.32 -15.78
N LEU A 103 8.48 -0.08 -14.96
CA LEU A 103 8.61 0.07 -13.51
C LEU A 103 9.16 -1.20 -12.84
N GLU A 104 8.73 -2.37 -13.29
CA GLU A 104 9.09 -3.64 -12.65
C GLU A 104 10.54 -4.01 -12.97
N SER A 105 10.96 -3.74 -14.20
CA SER A 105 12.38 -3.82 -14.58
C SER A 105 13.23 -2.85 -13.76
N ILE A 106 12.74 -1.64 -13.48
CA ILE A 106 13.41 -0.69 -12.57
C ILE A 106 13.49 -1.25 -11.15
N ASP A 107 12.43 -1.84 -10.62
CA ASP A 107 12.39 -2.36 -9.26
C ASP A 107 13.38 -3.51 -9.05
N ILE A 108 13.46 -4.44 -10.01
CA ILE A 108 14.48 -5.50 -10.03
C ILE A 108 15.88 -4.88 -10.06
N GLN A 109 16.13 -3.96 -11.00
CA GLN A 109 17.45 -3.35 -11.14
C GLN A 109 17.83 -2.49 -9.93
N ARG A 110 16.86 -1.85 -9.27
CA ARG A 110 17.05 -1.05 -8.06
C ARG A 110 17.41 -1.93 -6.86
N GLY A 111 16.82 -3.12 -6.76
CA GLY A 111 17.23 -4.12 -5.76
C GLY A 111 18.71 -4.45 -5.84
N ARG A 112 19.22 -4.64 -7.07
CA ARG A 112 20.64 -4.91 -7.33
C ARG A 112 21.54 -3.71 -7.04
N ASP A 113 21.14 -2.52 -7.48
CA ASP A 113 21.82 -1.24 -7.21
C ASP A 113 21.98 -0.99 -5.70
N HIS A 114 20.94 -1.30 -4.93
CA HIS A 114 20.93 -1.15 -3.48
C HIS A 114 21.65 -2.27 -2.72
N GLY A 115 22.24 -3.25 -3.42
CA GLY A 115 22.93 -4.39 -2.82
C GLY A 115 22.02 -5.22 -1.92
N LEU A 116 20.73 -5.36 -2.27
CA LEU A 116 19.84 -6.25 -1.52
C LEU A 116 20.35 -7.69 -1.61
N ALA A 117 20.37 -8.36 -0.46
CA ALA A 117 20.63 -9.79 -0.42
C ALA A 117 19.57 -10.56 -1.25
N PRO A 118 19.91 -11.75 -1.78
CA PRO A 118 18.96 -12.58 -2.51
C PRO A 118 17.74 -12.97 -1.66
N TYR A 119 16.65 -13.32 -2.34
CA TYR A 119 15.40 -13.75 -1.73
C TYR A 119 15.60 -14.82 -0.64
N ASN A 120 16.48 -15.80 -0.87
CA ASN A 120 16.71 -16.90 0.06
C ASN A 120 17.28 -16.44 1.42
N GLU A 121 18.08 -15.36 1.44
CA GLU A 121 18.58 -14.77 2.69
C GLU A 121 17.44 -14.17 3.52
N PHE A 122 16.48 -13.51 2.86
CA PHE A 122 15.31 -12.97 3.54
C PHE A 122 14.34 -14.06 3.98
N ARG A 123 14.22 -15.17 3.23
CA ARG A 123 13.48 -16.37 3.66
C ARG A 123 13.98 -16.85 5.01
N VAL A 124 15.30 -17.03 5.14
CA VAL A 124 15.96 -17.45 6.38
C VAL A 124 15.75 -16.43 7.49
N ALA A 125 15.97 -15.14 7.21
CA ALA A 125 15.75 -14.07 8.19
C ALA A 125 14.30 -14.00 8.70
N CYS A 126 13.34 -14.39 7.86
CA CYS A 126 11.92 -14.47 8.19
C CYS A 126 11.48 -15.83 8.76
N GLY A 127 12.44 -16.71 9.10
CA GLY A 127 12.19 -17.95 9.83
C GLY A 127 11.86 -19.16 8.97
N PHE A 128 11.99 -19.06 7.64
CA PHE A 128 11.81 -20.19 6.73
C PHE A 128 13.13 -20.92 6.49
N PRO A 129 13.12 -22.24 6.22
CA PRO A 129 14.34 -22.96 5.84
C PRO A 129 14.95 -22.39 4.56
N ARG A 130 16.29 -22.34 4.48
CA ARG A 130 16.97 -22.03 3.22
C ARG A 130 16.58 -23.08 2.17
N ALA A 131 16.16 -22.63 0.99
CA ALA A 131 15.93 -23.54 -0.13
C ALA A 131 17.27 -23.89 -0.81
N ASN A 132 17.54 -25.17 -1.05
CA ASN A 132 18.75 -25.63 -1.74
C ASN A 132 18.50 -25.93 -3.23
N SER A 133 17.23 -25.93 -3.64
CA SER A 133 16.79 -26.07 -5.03
C SER A 133 15.51 -25.26 -5.24
N PHE A 134 15.16 -25.01 -6.51
CA PHE A 134 13.90 -24.33 -6.84
C PHE A 134 12.68 -25.14 -6.38
N GLU A 135 12.75 -26.47 -6.40
CA GLU A 135 11.66 -27.37 -5.99
C GLU A 135 11.31 -27.26 -4.49
N GLU A 136 12.26 -26.83 -3.66
CA GLU A 136 12.04 -26.61 -2.22
C GLU A 136 11.18 -25.37 -1.95
N LEU A 137 11.00 -24.46 -2.91
CA LEU A 137 10.14 -23.26 -2.78
C LEU A 137 8.64 -23.57 -2.82
N LYS A 138 8.24 -24.83 -3.06
CA LYS A 138 6.83 -25.26 -3.12
C LYS A 138 6.07 -25.10 -1.81
N ASP A 139 6.78 -24.85 -0.71
CA ASP A 139 6.18 -24.56 0.59
C ASP A 139 5.52 -23.17 0.63
N VAL A 140 5.99 -22.22 -0.19
CA VAL A 140 5.45 -20.86 -0.25
C VAL A 140 5.05 -20.39 -1.65
N MET A 141 5.49 -21.03 -2.74
CA MET A 141 5.20 -20.62 -4.12
C MET A 141 4.36 -21.64 -4.90
N PRO A 142 3.52 -21.19 -5.86
CA PRO A 142 2.81 -22.10 -6.76
C PRO A 142 3.76 -22.71 -7.82
N PRO A 143 3.43 -23.88 -8.39
CA PRO A 143 4.34 -24.60 -9.31
C PRO A 143 4.77 -23.81 -10.55
N ASN A 144 3.89 -22.97 -11.10
CA ASN A 144 4.19 -22.11 -12.25
C ASN A 144 5.24 -21.04 -11.91
N ALA A 145 5.18 -20.44 -10.72
CA ALA A 145 6.19 -19.48 -10.26
C ALA A 145 7.57 -20.15 -10.15
N ILE A 146 7.63 -21.36 -9.59
CA ILE A 146 8.87 -22.13 -9.47
C ILE A 146 9.47 -22.45 -10.84
N GLN A 147 8.65 -22.88 -11.80
CA GLN A 147 9.09 -23.12 -13.18
C GLN A 147 9.62 -21.84 -13.84
N ASN A 148 8.94 -20.71 -13.62
CA ASN A 148 9.40 -19.42 -14.14
C ASN A 148 10.75 -19.03 -13.54
N LEU A 149 10.95 -19.13 -12.22
CA LEU A 149 12.22 -18.87 -11.57
C LEU A 149 13.34 -19.76 -12.13
N LYS A 150 13.10 -21.07 -12.24
CA LYS A 150 14.05 -22.04 -12.79
C LYS A 150 14.45 -21.73 -14.24
N SER A 151 13.56 -21.10 -15.01
CA SER A 151 13.84 -20.70 -16.40
C SER A 151 14.66 -19.39 -16.51
N LYS A 152 14.77 -18.61 -15.43
CA LYS A 152 15.35 -17.26 -15.43
C LYS A 152 16.61 -17.11 -14.57
N TYR A 153 16.72 -17.90 -13.51
CA TYR A 153 17.85 -17.88 -12.57
C TYR A 153 18.60 -19.21 -12.62
N ASN A 154 19.94 -19.15 -12.48
CA ASN A 154 20.78 -20.34 -12.48
C ASN A 154 20.71 -21.09 -11.14
N SER A 155 20.65 -20.34 -10.04
CA SER A 155 20.50 -20.86 -8.68
C SER A 155 19.32 -20.22 -7.95
N VAL A 156 18.75 -20.94 -6.98
CA VAL A 156 17.76 -20.39 -6.04
C VAL A 156 18.36 -19.25 -5.20
N ASP A 157 19.68 -19.24 -5.03
CA ASP A 157 20.43 -18.19 -4.33
C ASP A 157 20.67 -16.93 -5.19
N ASP A 158 20.30 -16.93 -6.47
CA ASP A 158 20.43 -15.77 -7.35
C ASP A 158 19.13 -14.94 -7.44
N VAL A 159 18.02 -15.44 -6.87
CA VAL A 159 16.69 -14.83 -7.05
C VAL A 159 16.64 -13.46 -6.35
N ASP A 160 16.36 -12.40 -7.12
CA ASP A 160 16.17 -11.06 -6.59
C ASP A 160 15.01 -11.04 -5.56
N LEU A 161 15.19 -10.34 -4.43
CA LEU A 161 14.17 -10.29 -3.36
C LEU A 161 12.79 -9.88 -3.89
N PHE A 162 12.73 -8.86 -4.75
CA PHE A 162 11.47 -8.39 -5.33
C PHE A 162 10.73 -9.51 -6.08
N VAL A 163 11.45 -10.22 -6.94
CA VAL A 163 10.91 -11.30 -7.79
C VAL A 163 10.47 -12.48 -6.94
N GLY A 164 11.31 -12.92 -6.00
CA GLY A 164 10.97 -14.02 -5.10
C GLY A 164 9.74 -13.70 -4.24
N GLY A 165 9.74 -12.55 -3.57
CA GLY A 165 8.65 -12.22 -2.63
C GLY A 165 7.29 -11.99 -3.30
N ILE A 166 7.23 -11.42 -4.51
CA ILE A 166 5.95 -11.24 -5.22
C ILE A 166 5.41 -12.56 -5.82
N MET A 167 6.27 -13.55 -6.01
CA MET A 167 5.90 -14.87 -6.53
C MET A 167 5.38 -15.84 -5.44
N GLU A 168 5.45 -15.47 -4.17
CA GLU A 168 4.87 -16.25 -3.08
C GLU A 168 3.34 -16.25 -3.13
N ASN A 169 2.73 -17.34 -2.66
CA ASN A 169 1.30 -17.40 -2.38
C ASN A 169 0.95 -16.40 -1.27
N LEU A 170 -0.13 -15.66 -1.45
CA LEU A 170 -0.60 -14.71 -0.45
C LEU A 170 -0.99 -15.44 0.84
N VAL A 171 -0.60 -14.88 1.98
CA VAL A 171 -1.06 -15.38 3.28
C VAL A 171 -2.57 -15.12 3.39
N PRO A 172 -3.39 -16.09 3.84
CA PRO A 172 -4.85 -15.93 3.88
C PRO A 172 -5.29 -14.64 4.59
N LYS A 173 -6.20 -13.90 3.94
CA LYS A 173 -6.72 -12.59 4.41
C LYS A 173 -5.67 -11.47 4.48
N THR A 174 -4.55 -11.62 3.81
CA THR A 174 -3.53 -10.58 3.63
C THR A 174 -3.35 -10.28 2.14
N LEU A 175 -2.49 -9.31 1.83
CA LEU A 175 -2.20 -8.91 0.46
C LEU A 175 -0.85 -9.39 -0.03
N VAL A 176 -0.02 -10.07 0.78
CA VAL A 176 1.37 -10.39 0.44
C VAL A 176 1.72 -11.81 0.88
N GLY A 177 2.77 -12.38 0.29
CA GLY A 177 3.38 -13.62 0.74
C GLY A 177 4.09 -13.48 2.09
N PRO A 178 4.46 -14.60 2.73
CA PRO A 178 5.04 -14.62 4.07
C PRO A 178 6.33 -13.80 4.21
N THR A 179 7.23 -13.80 3.22
CA THR A 179 8.50 -13.06 3.30
C THR A 179 8.23 -11.56 3.31
N PHE A 180 7.37 -11.06 2.42
CA PHE A 180 6.97 -9.65 2.44
C PHE A 180 6.11 -9.29 3.64
N GLN A 181 5.26 -10.20 4.14
CA GLN A 181 4.52 -9.98 5.39
C GLN A 181 5.49 -9.75 6.57
N CYS A 182 6.54 -10.56 6.67
CA CYS A 182 7.59 -10.42 7.68
C CYS A 182 8.31 -9.07 7.58
N ILE A 183 8.80 -8.69 6.38
CA ILE A 183 9.52 -7.42 6.18
C ILE A 183 8.62 -6.21 6.45
N ILE A 184 7.40 -6.21 5.92
CA ILE A 184 6.43 -5.13 6.12
C ILE A 184 6.04 -5.03 7.60
N GLY A 185 5.73 -6.17 8.24
CA GLY A 185 5.37 -6.22 9.66
C GLY A 185 6.48 -5.70 10.57
N GLU A 186 7.72 -6.11 10.33
CA GLU A 186 8.89 -5.62 11.07
C GLU A 186 9.08 -4.10 10.88
N GLN A 187 8.91 -3.58 9.66
CA GLN A 187 9.03 -2.14 9.42
C GLN A 187 7.95 -1.35 10.18
N PHE A 188 6.69 -1.75 10.10
CA PHE A 188 5.60 -1.07 10.80
C PHE A 188 5.76 -1.15 12.32
N LYS A 189 6.26 -2.28 12.84
CA LYS A 189 6.61 -2.42 14.26
C LYS A 189 7.70 -1.44 14.66
N ARG A 190 8.78 -1.29 13.86
CA ARG A 190 9.88 -0.35 14.12
C ARG A 190 9.39 1.09 14.17
N TRP A 191 8.60 1.53 13.20
CA TRP A 191 8.05 2.88 13.20
C TRP A 191 7.13 3.12 14.39
N ARG A 192 6.24 2.17 14.72
CA ARG A 192 5.33 2.33 15.86
C ARG A 192 6.08 2.34 17.20
N ASN A 193 6.93 1.36 17.45
CA ASN A 193 7.55 1.15 18.75
C ASN A 193 8.80 2.03 18.95
N GLY A 194 9.48 2.47 17.88
CA GLY A 194 10.63 3.38 17.97
C GLY A 194 10.24 4.87 17.94
N ASP A 195 8.96 5.19 17.71
CA ASP A 195 8.46 6.58 17.71
C ASP A 195 7.94 6.98 19.09
N ARG A 196 8.69 7.87 19.76
CA ARG A 196 8.30 8.46 21.05
C ARG A 196 7.00 9.27 20.96
N PHE A 197 6.64 9.76 19.78
CA PHE A 197 5.44 10.54 19.52
C PHE A 197 4.29 9.72 18.92
N TYR A 198 4.40 8.39 18.88
CA TYR A 198 3.30 7.55 18.41
C TYR A 198 2.03 7.85 19.23
N TYR A 199 0.95 8.19 18.53
CA TYR A 199 -0.20 8.90 19.11
C TYR A 199 -0.92 8.16 20.25
N GLU A 200 -0.73 6.85 20.39
CA GLU A 200 -1.34 6.05 21.47
C GLU A 200 -0.46 5.90 22.72
N PHE A 201 0.80 6.34 22.65
CA PHE A 201 1.74 6.26 23.76
C PHE A 201 1.51 7.43 24.73
N GLY A 202 1.21 7.08 25.98
CA GLY A 202 1.01 8.04 27.07
C GLY A 202 2.26 8.21 27.93
N GLY A 203 2.32 9.29 28.71
CA GLY A 203 3.37 9.51 29.71
C GLY A 203 4.64 10.22 29.21
N PHE A 204 4.67 10.65 27.94
CA PHE A 204 5.75 11.47 27.40
C PHE A 204 5.31 12.94 27.23
N PRO A 205 6.25 13.90 27.23
CA PRO A 205 5.96 15.26 26.82
C PRO A 205 5.36 15.28 25.39
N GLY A 206 4.16 15.87 25.26
CA GLY A 206 3.42 15.92 24.00
C GLY A 206 2.48 14.74 23.74
N SER A 207 2.44 13.73 24.62
CA SER A 207 1.47 12.63 24.52
C SER A 207 0.03 13.13 24.60
N PHE A 208 -0.85 12.56 23.77
CA PHE A 208 -2.29 12.76 23.91
C PHE A 208 -2.81 12.09 25.18
N ASN A 209 -3.80 12.70 25.81
CA ASN A 209 -4.54 12.07 26.90
C ASN A 209 -5.57 11.05 26.37
N GLN A 210 -6.12 10.22 27.27
CA GLN A 210 -7.06 9.16 26.87
C GLN A 210 -8.34 9.69 26.19
N LYS A 211 -8.83 10.89 26.55
CA LYS A 211 -10.00 11.50 25.90
C LYS A 211 -9.65 11.87 24.45
N GLN A 212 -8.48 12.46 24.24
CA GLN A 212 -7.97 12.82 22.91
C GLN A 212 -7.76 11.58 22.02
N VAL A 213 -7.10 10.53 22.50
CA VAL A 213 -6.88 9.28 21.74
C VAL A 213 -8.21 8.63 21.33
N ARG A 214 -9.23 8.66 22.22
CA ARG A 214 -10.57 8.14 21.88
C ARG A 214 -11.22 8.90 20.73
N GLU A 215 -10.99 10.21 20.62
CA GLU A 215 -11.50 11.00 19.50
C GLU A 215 -10.70 10.77 18.21
N ILE A 216 -9.37 10.63 18.30
CA ILE A 216 -8.52 10.31 17.13
C ILE A 216 -8.95 8.96 16.50
N ARG A 217 -9.21 7.93 17.31
CA ARG A 217 -9.63 6.61 16.84
C ARG A 217 -10.99 6.59 16.11
N LYS A 218 -11.78 7.66 16.20
CA LYS A 218 -13.04 7.79 15.46
C LYS A 218 -12.83 8.25 14.02
N VAL A 219 -11.66 8.79 13.69
CA VAL A 219 -11.35 9.33 12.35
C VAL A 219 -11.18 8.17 11.37
N THR A 220 -11.88 8.27 10.25
CA THR A 220 -11.71 7.38 9.10
C THR A 220 -11.31 8.20 7.87
N LEU A 221 -10.76 7.56 6.82
CA LEU A 221 -10.50 8.26 5.56
C LEU A 221 -11.80 8.80 4.92
N ALA A 222 -12.94 8.12 5.13
CA ALA A 222 -14.27 8.66 4.79
C ALA A 222 -14.58 9.97 5.52
N THR A 223 -14.21 10.08 6.80
CA THR A 223 -14.36 11.33 7.58
C THR A 223 -13.55 12.46 6.96
N ILE A 224 -12.33 12.16 6.51
CA ILE A 224 -11.44 13.13 5.86
C ILE A 224 -12.05 13.59 4.54
N PHE A 225 -12.56 12.68 3.70
CA PHE A 225 -13.18 13.03 2.42
C PHE A 225 -14.44 13.89 2.63
N CYS A 226 -15.34 13.48 3.54
CA CYS A 226 -16.55 14.24 3.86
C CYS A 226 -16.30 15.66 4.40
N ARG A 227 -15.14 15.92 5.02
CA ARG A 227 -14.83 17.24 5.62
C ARG A 227 -14.08 18.17 4.68
N ASN A 228 -13.43 17.64 3.65
CA ASN A 228 -12.50 18.40 2.81
C ASN A 228 -12.85 18.37 1.31
N GLY A 229 -13.83 17.57 0.88
CA GLY A 229 -14.37 17.65 -0.48
C GLY A 229 -15.43 18.73 -0.59
N ASP A 230 -15.50 19.39 -1.75
CA ASP A 230 -16.42 20.51 -1.98
C ASP A 230 -17.89 20.04 -2.08
N ASN A 231 -18.10 18.86 -2.66
CA ASN A 231 -19.40 18.22 -2.91
C ASN A 231 -19.39 16.71 -2.59
N ILE A 232 -18.56 16.27 -1.64
CA ILE A 232 -18.63 14.89 -1.12
C ILE A 232 -19.69 14.82 -0.03
N THR A 233 -20.93 14.56 -0.43
CA THR A 233 -22.09 14.47 0.47
C THR A 233 -22.39 13.05 0.94
N ARG A 234 -21.86 12.04 0.24
CA ARG A 234 -22.08 10.62 0.49
C ARG A 234 -20.82 9.79 0.22
N ILE A 235 -20.54 8.81 1.07
CA ILE A 235 -19.42 7.88 0.92
C ILE A 235 -19.63 6.61 1.76
N GLN A 236 -18.93 5.52 1.46
CA GLN A 236 -18.91 4.35 2.34
C GLN A 236 -18.06 4.58 3.61
N PRO A 237 -18.42 3.99 4.77
CA PRO A 237 -17.65 4.16 6.01
C PRO A 237 -16.19 3.69 5.93
N ASN A 238 -15.92 2.58 5.25
CA ASN A 238 -14.58 2.07 5.02
C ASN A 238 -14.23 2.12 3.53
N VAL A 239 -13.49 3.16 3.14
CA VAL A 239 -13.10 3.40 1.74
C VAL A 239 -12.05 2.42 1.21
N PHE A 240 -11.41 1.62 2.08
CA PHE A 240 -10.49 0.56 1.65
C PHE A 240 -11.20 -0.74 1.27
N LYS A 241 -12.53 -0.81 1.46
CA LYS A 241 -13.35 -1.97 1.10
C LYS A 241 -14.35 -1.57 0.03
N HIS A 242 -14.69 -2.52 -0.83
CA HIS A 242 -15.78 -2.35 -1.79
C HIS A 242 -17.10 -1.99 -1.09
N SER A 243 -17.95 -1.30 -1.83
CA SER A 243 -19.35 -1.11 -1.44
C SER A 243 -20.01 -2.48 -1.33
N SER A 244 -20.68 -2.71 -0.20
CA SER A 244 -21.40 -3.95 0.09
C SER A 244 -22.61 -3.66 0.94
N THR A 245 -23.38 -4.69 1.30
CA THR A 245 -24.51 -4.52 2.23
C THR A 245 -24.07 -3.99 3.60
N GLU A 246 -22.85 -4.30 4.04
CA GLU A 246 -22.26 -3.89 5.33
C GLU A 246 -21.41 -2.61 5.22
N ASN A 247 -21.03 -2.22 4.00
CA ASN A 247 -20.20 -1.04 3.71
C ASN A 247 -20.86 -0.14 2.66
N ARG A 248 -22.15 0.14 2.83
CA ARG A 248 -22.95 0.93 1.87
C ARG A 248 -22.50 2.39 1.84
N VAL A 249 -22.76 3.06 0.72
CA VAL A 249 -22.61 4.51 0.59
C VAL A 249 -23.68 5.23 1.41
N LEU A 250 -23.26 5.99 2.43
CA LEU A 250 -24.13 6.71 3.36
C LEU A 250 -23.94 8.22 3.25
N PRO A 251 -24.95 9.03 3.65
CA PRO A 251 -24.74 10.47 3.83
C PRO A 251 -23.58 10.75 4.80
N CYS A 252 -22.79 11.79 4.54
CA CYS A 252 -21.68 12.22 5.41
C CYS A 252 -22.12 12.59 6.83
N SER A 253 -23.41 12.90 7.04
CA SER A 253 -23.99 13.09 8.38
C SER A 253 -24.04 11.81 9.24
N LYS A 254 -23.93 10.63 8.62
CA LYS A 254 -23.85 9.32 9.27
C LYS A 254 -22.42 8.80 9.43
N ILE A 255 -21.43 9.49 8.85
CA ILE A 255 -20.02 9.17 9.03
C ILE A 255 -19.56 9.74 10.37
N SER A 256 -18.78 8.95 11.10
CA SER A 256 -18.21 9.33 12.39
C SER A 256 -17.44 10.65 12.31
N LYS A 257 -17.50 11.46 13.37
CA LYS A 257 -16.79 12.75 13.46
C LYS A 257 -15.97 12.78 14.74
N MET A 258 -14.81 13.40 14.66
CA MET A 258 -13.95 13.67 15.81
C MET A 258 -14.49 14.88 16.59
N ASN A 259 -14.64 14.76 17.92
CA ASN A 259 -14.86 15.91 18.78
C ASN A 259 -13.52 16.52 19.22
N LEU A 260 -13.34 17.83 19.03
CA LEU A 260 -12.13 18.56 19.43
C LEU A 260 -12.21 19.16 20.84
N ASP A 261 -13.33 19.05 21.55
CA ASP A 261 -13.47 19.53 22.93
C ASP A 261 -12.37 19.03 23.89
N PRO A 262 -11.84 17.79 23.79
CA PRO A 262 -10.73 17.34 24.64
C PRO A 262 -9.41 18.12 24.47
N TRP A 263 -9.31 19.02 23.50
CA TRP A 263 -8.19 19.93 23.31
C TRP A 263 -8.44 21.34 23.87
N ARG A 264 -9.63 21.64 24.41
CA ARG A 264 -9.87 22.94 25.06
C ARG A 264 -8.99 23.06 26.31
N GLY A 265 -8.13 24.07 26.34
CA GLY A 265 -7.25 24.35 27.48
C GLY A 265 -6.07 23.39 27.63
N ALA A 266 -5.74 22.64 26.57
CA ALA A 266 -4.47 21.91 26.46
C ALA A 266 -3.32 22.85 26.07
#